data_AF-A0A536B7Q7-F1
#
_entry.id   AF-A0A536B7Q7-F1
#
_cell.length_a   1.000
_cell.length_b   1.000
_cell.length_c   1.000
_cell.angle_alpha   90.00
_cell.angle_beta   90.00
_cell.angle_gamma   90.00
#
_symmetry.space_group_name_H-M   'P 1'
#
loop_
_entity.id
_entity.type
_entity.pdbx_description
1 polymer ?
#
loop_
_entity_poly.entity_id
_entity_poly.type
_entity_poly.pdbx_seq_one_letter_code
_entity_poly.pdbx_strand_id
1 'polypeptide(L)'
;MFTVPTGVIEYIDEERARGLAKRQGLDPQKAITGYRETGPAVTAGDVYSAIISDFFFRIPAIRLAEAQLRNGGEVRMYEFAWRSPMFDGRLGACHALELGFVFDHLDCAGPMLGEHPPQRLADDMHRAWVNFARNGDPGWPRYETSRRPVMRFDTQGGVVVNDPAASTRQLWEGIR
;
A
#
# COMPACT_ATOMS: atom_id res chain seq x y z
N MET A 1 -2.30 -5.68 8.08
CA MET A 1 -0.92 -5.29 8.45
C MET A 1 -0.62 -5.51 9.94
N PHE A 2 -1.34 -4.88 10.89
CA PHE A 2 -1.04 -5.03 12.32
C PHE A 2 -1.86 -6.11 13.05
N THR A 3 -2.95 -6.56 12.45
CA THR A 3 -3.93 -7.45 13.08
C THR A 3 -3.70 -8.93 12.80
N VAL A 4 -2.91 -9.26 11.76
CA VAL A 4 -2.61 -10.64 11.37
C VAL A 4 -1.63 -11.29 12.35
N PRO A 5 -0.47 -10.69 12.70
CA PRO A 5 0.50 -11.36 13.57
C PRO A 5 -0.03 -11.68 14.98
N THR A 6 -1.00 -10.90 15.45
CA THR A 6 -1.61 -11.06 16.79
C THR A 6 -2.88 -11.90 16.76
N GLY A 7 -3.36 -12.34 15.59
CA GLY A 7 -4.62 -13.05 15.42
C GLY A 7 -5.88 -12.21 15.65
N VAL A 8 -5.75 -10.94 16.04
CA VAL A 8 -6.87 -10.02 16.30
C VAL A 8 -7.79 -9.90 15.09
N ILE A 9 -7.26 -10.05 13.88
CA ILE A 9 -8.02 -9.97 12.63
C ILE A 9 -9.22 -10.92 12.57
N GLU A 10 -9.13 -12.10 13.21
CA GLU A 10 -10.22 -13.11 13.24
C GLU A 10 -11.41 -12.69 14.10
N TYR A 11 -11.18 -11.82 15.08
CA TYR A 11 -12.19 -11.41 16.05
C TYR A 11 -12.87 -10.08 15.66
N ILE A 12 -12.56 -9.56 14.46
CA ILE A 12 -13.18 -8.36 13.93
C ILE A 12 -14.41 -8.76 13.13
N ASP A 13 -15.57 -8.38 13.67
CA ASP A 13 -16.87 -8.53 13.03
C ASP A 13 -17.24 -7.29 12.19
N GLU A 14 -18.38 -7.37 11.48
CA GLU A 14 -18.88 -6.26 10.67
C GLU A 14 -19.19 -5.01 11.50
N GLU A 15 -19.64 -5.17 12.76
CA GLU A 15 -19.96 -4.04 13.62
C GLU A 15 -18.71 -3.21 13.91
N ARG A 16 -17.59 -3.87 14.25
CA ARG A 16 -16.29 -3.21 14.45
C ARG A 16 -15.78 -2.54 13.18
N ALA A 17 -15.92 -3.20 12.02
CA ALA A 17 -15.52 -2.62 10.73
C ALA A 17 -16.34 -1.37 10.37
N ARG A 18 -17.67 -1.42 10.54
CA ARG A 18 -18.58 -0.28 10.31
C ARG A 18 -18.32 0.85 11.32
N GLY A 19 -18.10 0.50 12.57
CA GLY A 19 -17.75 1.44 13.63
C GLY A 19 -16.44 2.18 13.35
N LEU A 20 -15.42 1.47 12.83
CA LEU A 20 -14.18 2.10 12.35
C LEU A 20 -14.46 3.05 11.19
N ALA A 21 -15.16 2.61 10.15
CA ALA A 21 -15.48 3.44 8.99
C ALA A 21 -16.16 4.76 9.41
N LYS A 22 -17.19 4.66 10.28
CA LYS A 22 -17.88 5.83 10.83
C LYS A 22 -16.94 6.76 11.60
N ARG A 23 -16.06 6.21 12.44
CA ARG A 23 -15.10 6.99 13.24
C ARG A 23 -14.13 7.78 12.35
N GLN A 24 -13.77 7.22 11.19
CA GLN A 24 -12.90 7.89 10.22
C GLN A 24 -13.65 8.83 9.28
N GLY A 25 -14.96 9.02 9.45
CA GLY A 25 -15.78 9.93 8.64
C GLY A 25 -16.35 9.32 7.38
N LEU A 26 -16.12 8.03 7.12
CA LEU A 26 -16.68 7.33 5.97
C LEU A 26 -18.15 6.96 6.20
N ASP A 27 -18.91 6.85 5.10
CA ASP A 27 -20.19 6.13 5.12
C ASP A 27 -19.92 4.63 5.37
N PRO A 28 -20.43 4.03 6.47
CA PRO A 28 -20.07 2.67 6.81
C PRO A 28 -20.51 1.64 5.77
N GLN A 29 -21.69 1.77 5.17
CA GLN A 29 -22.17 0.79 4.21
C GLN A 29 -21.37 0.87 2.90
N LYS A 30 -21.14 2.08 2.39
CA LYS A 30 -20.33 2.31 1.19
C LYS A 30 -18.89 1.86 1.41
N ALA A 31 -18.33 2.08 2.60
CA ALA A 31 -17.00 1.58 2.94
C ALA A 31 -16.95 0.05 2.89
N ILE A 32 -17.83 -0.65 3.61
CA ILE A 32 -17.82 -2.12 3.62
C ILE A 32 -17.96 -2.69 2.19
N THR A 33 -18.90 -2.18 1.40
CA THR A 33 -19.10 -2.62 0.02
C THR A 33 -17.88 -2.30 -0.85
N GLY A 34 -17.41 -1.04 -0.84
CA GLY A 34 -16.32 -0.61 -1.71
C GLY A 34 -15.00 -1.33 -1.46
N TYR A 35 -14.64 -1.62 -0.20
CA TYR A 35 -13.41 -2.38 0.08
C TYR A 35 -13.52 -3.86 -0.28
N ARG A 36 -14.71 -4.47 -0.25
CA ARG A 36 -14.92 -5.86 -0.70
C ARG A 36 -14.86 -5.99 -2.22
N GLU A 37 -15.31 -4.97 -2.96
CA GLU A 37 -15.36 -5.00 -4.43
C GLU A 37 -14.01 -4.75 -5.11
N THR A 38 -13.04 -4.17 -4.41
CA THR A 38 -11.81 -3.60 -5.01
C THR A 38 -10.54 -4.37 -4.71
N GLY A 39 -10.60 -5.38 -3.85
CA GLY A 39 -9.40 -6.06 -3.39
C GLY A 39 -9.66 -7.43 -2.78
N PRO A 40 -8.63 -8.06 -2.21
CA PRO A 40 -8.73 -9.38 -1.59
C PRO A 40 -9.44 -9.35 -0.23
N ALA A 41 -10.10 -8.25 0.13
CA ALA A 41 -10.73 -8.09 1.43
C ALA A 41 -12.06 -8.86 1.47
N VAL A 42 -12.00 -10.10 1.97
CA VAL A 42 -13.17 -10.99 2.03
C VAL A 42 -13.87 -10.86 3.38
N THR A 43 -13.11 -10.88 4.47
CA THR A 43 -13.65 -10.85 5.84
C THR A 43 -13.82 -9.42 6.35
N ALA A 44 -14.58 -9.26 7.44
CA ALA A 44 -14.70 -7.96 8.11
C ALA A 44 -13.34 -7.48 8.68
N GLY A 45 -12.49 -8.40 9.14
CA GLY A 45 -11.12 -8.12 9.55
C GLY A 45 -10.24 -7.60 8.40
N ASP A 46 -10.39 -8.14 7.20
CA ASP A 46 -9.66 -7.66 6.03
C ASP A 46 -10.09 -6.24 5.65
N VAL A 47 -11.40 -5.98 5.61
CA VAL A 47 -11.96 -4.65 5.35
C VAL A 47 -11.48 -3.65 6.40
N TYR A 48 -11.52 -4.04 7.68
CA TYR A 48 -10.99 -3.23 8.78
C TYR A 48 -9.51 -2.89 8.57
N SER A 49 -8.68 -3.89 8.23
CA SER A 49 -7.25 -3.67 7.96
C SER A 49 -7.04 -2.77 6.73
N ALA A 50 -7.87 -2.89 5.69
CA ALA A 50 -7.78 -2.06 4.50
C ALA A 50 -8.12 -0.58 4.80
N ILE A 51 -9.19 -0.33 5.57
CA ILE A 51 -9.56 1.01 6.03
C ILE A 51 -8.42 1.65 6.84
N ILE A 52 -7.81 0.90 7.76
CA ILE A 52 -6.64 1.38 8.53
C ILE A 52 -5.47 1.70 7.60
N SER A 53 -5.18 0.84 6.63
CA SER A 53 -4.06 1.01 5.72
C SER A 53 -4.22 2.29 4.89
N ASP A 54 -5.43 2.56 4.41
CA ASP A 54 -5.74 3.78 3.68
C ASP A 54 -5.65 5.03 4.55
N PHE A 55 -6.25 4.96 5.75
CA PHE A 55 -6.31 6.08 6.67
C PHE A 55 -4.92 6.56 7.13
N PHE A 56 -4.02 5.62 7.44
CA PHE A 56 -2.69 5.95 7.94
C PHE A 56 -1.64 6.16 6.85
N PHE A 57 -1.76 5.49 5.69
CA PHE A 57 -0.67 5.45 4.71
C PHE A 57 -1.10 5.94 3.33
N ARG A 58 -1.99 5.21 2.63
CA ARG A 58 -2.22 5.45 1.20
C ARG A 58 -2.82 6.84 0.93
N ILE A 59 -3.84 7.24 1.68
CA ILE A 59 -4.54 8.51 1.45
C ILE A 59 -3.66 9.71 1.83
N PRO A 60 -2.98 9.74 3.00
CA PRO A 60 -2.00 10.79 3.29
C PRO A 60 -0.87 10.89 2.26
N ALA A 61 -0.34 9.76 1.76
CA ALA A 61 0.72 9.77 0.75
C ALA A 61 0.25 10.39 -0.57
N ILE A 62 -0.94 10.04 -1.06
CA ILE A 62 -1.55 10.65 -2.24
C ILE A 62 -1.73 12.16 -2.05
N ARG A 63 -2.25 12.58 -0.89
CA ARG A 63 -2.47 14.00 -0.61
C ARG A 63 -1.18 14.80 -0.54
N LEU A 64 -0.12 14.21 0.03
CA LEU A 64 1.21 14.81 0.03
C LEU A 64 1.75 14.95 -1.39
N ALA A 65 1.61 13.92 -2.23
CA ALA A 65 2.00 13.99 -3.63
C ALA A 65 1.28 15.11 -4.38
N GLU A 66 -0.05 15.18 -4.24
CA GLU A 66 -0.85 16.23 -4.88
C GLU A 66 -0.55 17.63 -4.31
N ALA A 67 -0.22 17.74 -3.02
CA ALA A 67 0.22 19.01 -2.42
C ALA A 67 1.58 19.47 -2.98
N GLN A 68 2.53 18.55 -3.16
CA GLN A 68 3.81 18.86 -3.79
C GLN A 68 3.61 19.39 -5.22
N LEU A 69 2.77 18.74 -6.02
CA LEU A 69 2.44 19.19 -7.38
C LEU A 69 1.83 20.61 -7.39
N ARG A 70 0.89 20.91 -6.48
CA ARG A 70 0.30 22.26 -6.36
C ARG A 70 1.31 23.35 -6.04
N ASN A 71 2.45 23.00 -5.46
CA ASN A 71 3.54 23.94 -5.13
C ASN A 71 4.68 23.90 -6.16
N GLY A 72 4.46 23.30 -7.34
CA GLY A 72 5.45 23.24 -8.42
C GLY A 72 6.52 22.16 -8.25
N GLY A 73 6.36 21.28 -7.26
CA GLY A 73 7.27 20.14 -7.05
C GLY A 73 7.04 19.01 -8.04
N GLU A 74 8.03 18.12 -8.15
CA GLU A 74 7.93 16.87 -8.91
C GLU A 74 7.82 15.67 -7.98
N VAL A 75 6.97 14.72 -8.31
CA VAL A 75 6.75 13.52 -7.50
C VAL A 75 6.90 12.26 -8.33
N ARG A 76 7.49 11.23 -7.71
CA ARG A 76 7.49 9.85 -8.18
C ARG A 76 6.78 9.01 -7.11
N MET A 77 5.75 8.28 -7.51
CA MET A 77 4.96 7.49 -6.58
C MET A 77 5.14 6.00 -6.87
N TYR A 78 5.26 5.17 -5.83
CA TYR A 78 5.29 3.72 -5.94
C TYR A 78 4.41 3.06 -4.87
N GLU A 79 4.01 1.82 -5.12
CA GLU A 79 3.31 0.93 -4.20
C GLU A 79 4.10 -0.37 -4.08
N PHE A 80 4.41 -0.79 -2.86
CA PHE A 80 4.96 -2.13 -2.61
C PHE A 80 3.81 -3.11 -2.41
N ALA A 81 3.67 -4.06 -3.32
CA ALA A 81 2.55 -5.00 -3.43
C ALA A 81 2.96 -6.46 -3.25
N TRP A 82 4.26 -6.77 -3.19
CA TRP A 82 4.73 -8.13 -2.90
C TRP A 82 4.21 -8.61 -1.55
N ARG A 83 3.66 -9.84 -1.56
CA ARG A 83 3.01 -10.43 -0.40
C ARG A 83 3.96 -11.40 0.28
N SER A 84 4.23 -11.16 1.57
CA SER A 84 4.96 -12.11 2.39
C SER A 84 4.26 -13.48 2.43
N PRO A 85 5.01 -14.60 2.37
CA PRO A 85 4.45 -15.93 2.55
C PRO A 85 4.06 -16.22 4.02
N MET A 86 4.46 -15.37 4.96
CA MET A 86 4.20 -15.57 6.39
C MET A 86 2.70 -15.56 6.70
N PHE A 87 2.33 -16.35 7.72
CA PHE A 87 0.94 -16.55 8.14
C PHE A 87 0.07 -17.05 6.97
N ASP A 88 0.52 -18.07 6.25
CA ASP A 88 -0.16 -18.65 5.09
C ASP A 88 -0.49 -17.60 4.01
N GLY A 89 0.43 -16.66 3.79
CA GLY A 89 0.26 -15.56 2.83
C GLY A 89 -0.73 -14.46 3.26
N ARG A 90 -1.24 -14.52 4.51
CA ARG A 90 -2.23 -13.57 5.02
C ARG A 90 -1.61 -12.26 5.50
N LEU A 91 -0.31 -12.24 5.79
CA LEU A 91 0.38 -11.01 6.21
C LEU A 91 0.35 -9.92 5.11
N GLY A 92 0.44 -10.35 3.84
CA GLY A 92 0.47 -9.45 2.69
C GLY A 92 1.73 -8.57 2.65
N ALA A 93 1.60 -7.40 2.03
CA ALA A 93 2.63 -6.36 2.02
C ALA A 93 2.54 -5.54 3.33
N CYS A 94 3.09 -6.05 4.43
CA CYS A 94 2.96 -5.41 5.73
C CYS A 94 3.91 -4.20 5.93
N HIS A 95 3.85 -3.56 7.09
CA HIS A 95 4.50 -2.29 7.35
C HIS A 95 6.01 -2.46 7.28
N ALA A 96 6.69 -1.54 6.58
CA ALA A 96 8.15 -1.52 6.47
C ALA A 96 8.76 -2.77 5.82
N LEU A 97 7.94 -3.65 5.24
CA LEU A 97 8.39 -4.90 4.62
C LEU A 97 9.26 -4.62 3.39
N GLU A 98 9.04 -3.49 2.73
CA GLU A 98 9.80 -3.05 1.57
C GLU A 98 11.24 -2.65 1.90
N LEU A 99 11.56 -2.35 3.16
CA LEU A 99 12.89 -1.85 3.54
C LEU A 99 14.00 -2.83 3.14
N GLY A 100 13.79 -4.14 3.34
CA GLY A 100 14.76 -5.15 2.91
C GLY A 100 15.04 -5.11 1.40
N PHE A 101 14.03 -4.81 0.60
CA PHE A 101 14.13 -4.69 -0.85
C PHE A 101 14.77 -3.36 -1.27
N VAL A 102 14.44 -2.25 -0.58
CA VAL A 102 15.03 -0.93 -0.84
C VAL A 102 16.54 -0.93 -0.58
N PHE A 103 16.99 -1.61 0.48
CA PHE A 103 18.39 -1.66 0.87
C PHE A 103 19.18 -2.82 0.24
N ASP A 104 18.53 -3.64 -0.59
CA ASP A 104 19.12 -4.87 -1.14
C ASP A 104 19.78 -5.75 -0.04
N HIS A 105 19.04 -5.92 1.06
CA HIS A 105 19.55 -6.57 2.26
C HIS A 105 18.49 -7.47 2.89
N LEU A 106 18.06 -8.46 2.11
CA LEU A 106 16.97 -9.36 2.46
C LEU A 106 17.26 -10.22 3.69
N ASP A 107 18.51 -10.63 3.90
CA ASP A 107 18.90 -11.49 5.03
C ASP A 107 18.76 -10.82 6.40
N CYS A 108 18.81 -9.48 6.46
CA CYS A 108 18.74 -8.71 7.70
C CYS A 108 17.36 -8.08 7.99
N ALA A 109 16.42 -8.18 7.04
CA ALA A 109 15.10 -7.57 7.16
C ALA A 109 14.12 -8.37 8.04
N GLY A 110 14.57 -9.50 8.59
CA GLY A 110 13.85 -10.27 9.61
C GLY A 110 12.90 -11.34 9.06
N PRO A 111 12.28 -12.14 9.95
CA PRO A 111 11.53 -13.33 9.57
C PRO A 111 10.26 -13.04 8.76
N MET A 112 9.81 -11.78 8.70
CA MET A 112 8.60 -11.38 7.97
C MET A 112 8.75 -11.54 6.46
N LEU A 113 9.96 -11.65 5.91
CA LEU A 113 10.19 -11.92 4.50
C LEU A 113 10.02 -13.40 4.11
N GLY A 114 9.93 -14.32 5.08
CA GLY A 114 10.01 -15.76 4.82
C GLY A 114 11.41 -16.19 4.36
N GLU A 115 11.51 -17.44 3.90
CA GLU A 115 12.80 -18.09 3.61
C GLU A 115 13.42 -17.66 2.28
N HIS A 116 12.58 -17.35 1.28
CA HIS A 116 13.02 -17.07 -0.09
C HIS A 116 12.38 -15.80 -0.66
N PRO A 117 12.64 -14.61 -0.06
CA PRO A 117 12.20 -13.36 -0.68
C PRO A 117 12.85 -13.17 -2.06
N PRO A 118 12.16 -12.54 -3.02
CA PRO A 118 12.64 -12.47 -4.41
C PRO A 118 13.79 -11.45 -4.56
N GLN A 119 15.02 -11.94 -4.66
CA GLN A 119 16.23 -11.12 -4.88
C GLN A 119 16.08 -10.15 -6.06
N ARG A 120 15.53 -10.63 -7.18
CA ARG A 120 15.31 -9.77 -8.37
C ARG A 120 14.44 -8.54 -8.07
N LEU A 121 13.47 -8.65 -7.17
CA LEU A 121 12.65 -7.52 -6.77
C LEU A 121 13.46 -6.52 -5.94
N ALA A 122 14.36 -7.01 -5.09
CA ALA A 122 15.28 -6.17 -4.32
C ALA A 122 16.23 -5.42 -5.27
N ASP A 123 16.84 -6.13 -6.23
CA ASP A 123 17.70 -5.52 -7.25
C ASP A 123 16.98 -4.39 -8.01
N ASP A 124 15.72 -4.60 -8.38
CA ASP A 124 14.90 -3.63 -9.10
C ASP A 124 14.56 -2.40 -8.25
N MET A 125 14.12 -2.61 -7.00
CA MET A 125 13.79 -1.52 -6.08
C MET A 125 15.02 -0.74 -5.64
N HIS A 126 16.11 -1.42 -5.29
CA HIS A 126 17.36 -0.80 -4.90
C HIS A 126 17.92 0.06 -6.02
N ARG A 127 17.97 -0.48 -7.25
CA ARG A 127 18.41 0.28 -8.43
C ARG A 127 17.56 1.54 -8.66
N ALA A 128 16.24 1.44 -8.49
CA ALA A 128 15.35 2.60 -8.61
C ALA A 128 15.65 3.69 -7.57
N TRP A 129 15.86 3.30 -6.31
CA TRP A 129 16.22 4.23 -5.23
C TRP A 129 17.59 4.87 -5.44
N VAL A 130 18.60 4.09 -5.85
CA VAL A 130 19.94 4.60 -6.19
C VAL A 130 19.87 5.59 -7.36
N ASN A 131 19.10 5.26 -8.40
CA ASN A 131 18.89 6.16 -9.52
C ASN A 131 18.26 7.48 -9.07
N PHE A 132 17.15 7.42 -8.32
CA PHE A 132 16.51 8.62 -7.79
C PHE A 132 17.46 9.49 -6.95
N ALA A 133 18.24 8.88 -6.04
CA ALA A 133 19.21 9.61 -5.24
C ALA A 133 20.32 10.28 -6.09
N ARG A 134 20.72 9.63 -7.19
CA ARG A 134 21.79 10.11 -8.07
C ARG A 134 21.33 11.21 -9.04
N ASN A 135 20.12 11.08 -9.60
CA ASN A 135 19.70 11.87 -10.75
C ASN A 135 18.25 12.39 -10.68
N GLY A 136 17.50 12.08 -9.62
CA GLY A 136 16.10 12.48 -9.47
C GLY A 136 15.10 11.69 -10.32
N ASP A 137 15.54 10.63 -11.01
CA ASP A 137 14.70 9.81 -11.88
C ASP A 137 14.87 8.30 -11.61
N PRO A 138 13.88 7.64 -11.00
CA PRO A 138 13.94 6.21 -10.71
C PRO A 138 13.59 5.34 -11.92
N GLY A 139 13.25 5.92 -13.08
CA GLY A 139 12.96 5.20 -14.32
C GLY A 139 11.48 4.96 -14.60
N TRP A 140 10.57 5.75 -14.00
CA TRP A 140 9.13 5.71 -14.31
C TRP A 140 8.51 7.11 -14.39
N PRO A 141 7.30 7.23 -14.99
CA PRO A 141 6.66 8.52 -15.20
C PRO A 141 6.47 9.33 -13.91
N ARG A 142 6.49 10.66 -14.06
CA ARG A 142 6.14 11.58 -12.98
C ARG A 142 4.68 11.39 -12.58
N TYR A 143 4.40 11.49 -11.28
CA TYR A 143 3.04 11.51 -10.78
C TYR A 143 2.31 12.76 -11.27
N GLU A 144 1.05 12.61 -11.63
CA GLU A 144 0.16 13.68 -12.07
C GLU A 144 -1.30 13.31 -11.75
N THR A 145 -2.16 14.31 -11.59
CA THR A 145 -3.51 14.12 -11.03
C THR A 145 -4.56 13.62 -12.03
N SER A 146 -4.29 13.59 -13.33
CA SER A 146 -5.22 13.07 -14.34
C SER A 146 -5.18 11.55 -14.43
N ARG A 147 -4.00 10.90 -14.47
CA ARG A 147 -3.89 9.43 -14.50
C ARG A 147 -3.35 8.81 -13.21
N ARG A 148 -2.71 9.58 -12.33
CA ARG A 148 -2.10 9.10 -11.07
C ARG A 148 -1.22 7.85 -11.28
N PRO A 149 -0.18 7.92 -12.14
CA PRO A 149 0.67 6.77 -12.39
C PRO A 149 1.49 6.42 -11.14
N VAL A 150 1.47 5.15 -10.76
CA VAL A 150 2.19 4.58 -9.62
C VAL A 150 3.01 3.38 -10.09
N MET A 151 4.30 3.35 -9.76
CA MET A 151 5.11 2.14 -9.94
C MET A 151 4.72 1.10 -8.90
N ARG A 152 4.15 -0.03 -9.31
CA ARG A 152 3.72 -1.10 -8.42
C ARG A 152 4.74 -2.25 -8.46
N PHE A 153 5.39 -2.50 -7.33
CA PHE A 153 6.39 -3.55 -7.15
C PHE A 153 5.74 -4.80 -6.56
N ASP A 154 5.70 -5.89 -7.31
CA ASP A 154 5.20 -7.20 -6.86
C ASP A 154 6.18 -8.31 -7.30
N THR A 155 5.80 -9.57 -7.10
CA THR A 155 6.57 -10.78 -7.42
C THR A 155 7.10 -10.79 -8.86
N GLN A 156 6.38 -10.18 -9.81
CA GLN A 156 6.77 -10.14 -11.22
C GLN A 156 7.75 -8.98 -11.55
N GLY A 157 8.05 -8.10 -10.58
CA GLY A 157 8.81 -6.88 -10.75
C GLY A 157 7.93 -5.62 -10.69
N GLY A 158 8.48 -4.50 -11.17
CA GLY A 158 7.79 -3.21 -11.22
C GLY A 158 6.92 -3.03 -12.48
N VAL A 159 5.66 -2.63 -12.30
CA VAL A 159 4.75 -2.22 -13.39
C VAL A 159 4.07 -0.90 -13.07
N VAL A 160 3.96 0.00 -14.05
CA VAL A 160 3.22 1.25 -13.87
C VAL A 160 1.72 0.99 -13.98
N VAL A 161 0.96 1.36 -12.95
CA VAL A 161 -0.50 1.29 -12.90
C VAL A 161 -1.07 2.69 -12.69
N ASN A 162 -2.15 3.02 -13.40
CA ASN A 162 -2.84 4.30 -13.25
C ASN A 162 -3.91 4.20 -12.15
N ASP A 163 -3.86 5.12 -11.18
CA ASP A 163 -4.81 5.26 -10.07
C ASP A 163 -5.18 3.92 -9.38
N PRO A 164 -4.20 3.18 -8.84
CA PRO A 164 -4.48 1.92 -8.17
C PRO A 164 -5.48 2.11 -7.01
N ALA A 165 -6.50 1.25 -6.98
CA ALA A 165 -7.59 1.30 -6.01
C ALA A 165 -8.33 2.67 -5.98
N ALA A 166 -8.61 3.22 -7.17
CA ALA A 166 -9.32 4.49 -7.38
C ALA A 166 -10.65 4.58 -6.62
N SER A 167 -11.47 3.54 -6.64
CA SER A 167 -12.81 3.56 -6.03
C SER A 167 -12.77 3.61 -4.50
N THR A 168 -11.83 2.94 -3.84
CA THR A 168 -11.63 3.12 -2.39
C THR A 168 -10.97 4.45 -2.07
N ARG A 169 -10.06 4.95 -2.92
CA ARG A 169 -9.51 6.32 -2.78
C ARG A 169 -10.62 7.38 -2.80
N GLN A 170 -11.58 7.25 -3.73
CA GLN A 170 -12.70 8.18 -3.87
C GLN A 170 -13.61 8.21 -2.64
N LEU A 171 -13.70 7.12 -1.88
CA LEU A 171 -14.46 7.11 -0.61
C LEU A 171 -13.91 8.13 0.41
N TRP A 172 -12.64 8.51 0.30
CA TRP A 172 -11.97 9.44 1.21
C TRP A 172 -12.01 10.90 0.76
N GLU A 173 -12.65 11.21 -0.38
CA GLU A 173 -12.76 12.57 -0.88
C GLU A 173 -13.55 13.46 0.10
N GLY A 174 -12.96 14.61 0.46
CA GLY A 174 -13.54 15.51 1.46
C GLY A 174 -13.42 15.04 2.92
N ILE A 175 -12.79 13.89 3.18
CA ILE A 175 -12.65 13.32 4.52
C ILE A 175 -11.19 13.38 4.96
N ARG A 176 -10.92 14.22 5.97
CA ARG A 176 -9.59 14.59 6.46
C ARG A 176 -8.75 15.36 5.44
#